data_AF-A0A7M3Y7B7-F1
#
_entry.id   AF-A0A7M3Y7B7-F1
#
_cell.length_a   1.000
_cell.length_b   1.000
_cell.length_c   1.000
_cell.angle_alpha   90.00
_cell.angle_beta   90.00
_cell.angle_gamma   90.00
#
_symmetry.space_group_name_H-M   'P 1'
#
loop_
_entity.id
_entity.type
_entity.pdbx_description
1 polymer ?
#
loop_
_entity_poly.entity_id
_entity_poly.type
_entity_poly.pdbx_seq_one_letter_code
_entity_poly.pdbx_strand_id
1 'polypeptide(L)'
;IDATQKYGAGSGSVRAIAGTMDIHLEAEEKVAEFKGVEASLIYSAGYTANVGLIPTLVQGKQDVIISDELNHGSIIDGVRLTKAQR
;
A
#
# COMPACT_ATOMS: atom_id res chain seq x y z
N ILE A 1 -23.05 -6.87 9.01
CA ILE A 1 -22.44 -8.17 8.68
C ILE A 1 -22.57 -8.52 7.19
N ASP A 2 -23.20 -7.64 6.41
CA ASP A 2 -23.61 -7.86 5.03
C ASP A 2 -22.42 -8.15 4.12
N ALA A 3 -21.29 -7.45 4.31
CA ALA A 3 -20.04 -7.75 3.62
C ALA A 3 -19.56 -9.18 3.91
N THR A 4 -19.61 -9.64 5.16
CA THR A 4 -19.23 -11.01 5.53
C THR A 4 -20.21 -12.05 4.98
N GLN A 5 -21.50 -11.71 4.84
CA GLN A 5 -22.48 -12.58 4.21
C GLN A 5 -22.28 -12.68 2.68
N LYS A 6 -21.93 -11.58 2.01
CA LYS A 6 -21.71 -11.52 0.56
C LYS A 6 -20.34 -12.09 0.14
N TYR A 7 -19.28 -11.74 0.86
CA TYR A 7 -17.89 -12.03 0.48
C TYR A 7 -17.22 -13.13 1.32
N GLY A 8 -17.87 -13.57 2.40
CA GLY A 8 -17.28 -14.52 3.34
C GLY A 8 -16.29 -13.87 4.31
N ALA A 9 -15.42 -14.68 4.91
CA ALA A 9 -14.49 -14.24 5.95
C ALA A 9 -13.27 -13.46 5.43
N GLY A 10 -13.00 -13.50 4.13
CA GLY A 10 -11.86 -12.83 3.50
C GLY A 10 -11.69 -13.24 2.04
N SER A 11 -10.70 -12.66 1.35
CA SER A 11 -10.50 -12.86 -0.09
C SER A 11 -10.04 -14.26 -0.49
N GLY A 12 -9.47 -15.04 0.44
CA GLY A 12 -8.91 -16.37 0.17
C GLY A 12 -7.69 -16.40 -0.75
N SER A 13 -7.23 -15.25 -1.25
CA SER A 13 -6.11 -15.14 -2.19
C SER A 13 -5.51 -13.73 -2.17
N VAL A 14 -4.34 -13.57 -2.78
CA VAL A 14 -3.71 -12.27 -3.01
C VAL A 14 -4.36 -11.55 -4.20
N ARG A 15 -4.26 -10.21 -4.23
CA ARG A 15 -4.86 -9.36 -5.28
C ARG A 15 -4.48 -9.77 -6.70
N ALA A 16 -3.25 -10.25 -6.91
CA ALA A 16 -2.70 -10.61 -8.22
C ALA A 16 -3.21 -11.94 -8.79
N ILE A 17 -3.89 -12.78 -8.01
CA ILE A 17 -4.37 -14.10 -8.46
C ILE A 17 -5.89 -14.13 -8.48
N ALA A 18 -6.54 -14.13 -7.31
CA ALA A 18 -8.00 -14.19 -7.19
C ALA A 18 -8.54 -13.40 -6.00
N GLY A 19 -7.72 -12.51 -5.41
CA GLY A 19 -8.06 -11.81 -4.16
C GLY A 19 -8.73 -10.45 -4.32
N THR A 20 -8.97 -10.01 -5.56
CA THR A 20 -9.64 -8.72 -5.82
C THR A 20 -11.15 -8.93 -5.85
N MET A 21 -11.88 -8.16 -5.05
CA MET A 21 -13.34 -8.15 -4.94
C MET A 21 -13.83 -6.74 -5.26
N ASP A 22 -15.08 -6.61 -5.69
CA ASP A 22 -15.75 -5.33 -5.94
C ASP A 22 -15.65 -4.38 -4.73
N ILE A 23 -15.83 -4.88 -3.50
CA ILE A 23 -15.68 -4.05 -2.29
C ILE A 23 -14.30 -3.43 -2.11
N HIS A 24 -13.22 -4.09 -2.60
CA HIS A 24 -11.88 -3.50 -2.56
C HIS A 24 -11.77 -2.32 -3.51
N LEU A 25 -12.29 -2.48 -4.74
CA LEU A 25 -12.26 -1.46 -5.79
C LEU A 25 -13.13 -0.26 -5.42
N GLU A 26 -14.34 -0.49 -4.90
CA GLU A 26 -15.24 0.57 -4.43
C GLU A 26 -14.61 1.38 -3.28
N ALA A 27 -13.90 0.72 -2.37
CA ALA A 27 -13.19 1.40 -1.29
C ALA A 27 -12.01 2.22 -1.82
N GLU A 28 -11.26 1.69 -2.79
CA GLU A 28 -10.15 2.39 -3.45
C GLU A 28 -10.64 3.63 -4.22
N GLU A 29 -11.76 3.54 -4.92
CA GLU A 29 -12.40 4.67 -5.62
C GLU A 29 -12.83 5.76 -4.63
N LYS A 30 -13.53 5.39 -3.55
CA LYS A 30 -13.96 6.34 -2.51
C LYS A 30 -12.79 7.04 -1.84
N VAL A 31 -11.70 6.34 -1.59
CA VAL A 31 -10.48 6.94 -1.02
C VAL A 31 -9.82 7.89 -2.03
N ALA A 32 -9.76 7.51 -3.31
CA ALA A 32 -9.22 8.36 -4.36
C ALA A 32 -10.03 9.66 -4.51
N GLU A 33 -11.36 9.56 -4.55
CA GLU A 33 -12.28 10.70 -4.58
C GLU A 33 -12.09 11.60 -3.34
N PHE A 34 -12.09 11.01 -2.15
CA PHE A 34 -11.90 11.74 -0.90
C PHE A 34 -10.56 12.50 -0.86
N LYS A 35 -9.51 11.91 -1.42
CA LYS A 35 -8.16 12.50 -1.47
C LYS A 35 -7.94 13.42 -2.67
N GLY A 36 -8.86 13.47 -3.64
CA GLY A 36 -8.71 14.24 -4.88
C GLY A 36 -7.56 13.76 -5.75
N VAL A 37 -7.35 12.44 -5.85
CA VAL A 37 -6.27 11.81 -6.64
C VAL A 37 -6.85 10.86 -7.68
N GLU A 38 -6.06 10.53 -8.71
CA GLU A 38 -6.52 9.69 -9.85
C GLU A 38 -6.82 8.24 -9.45
N ALA A 39 -6.12 7.71 -8.43
CA ALA A 39 -6.28 6.34 -7.97
C ALA A 39 -5.80 6.18 -6.52
N SER A 40 -6.25 5.11 -5.86
CA SER A 40 -5.70 4.66 -4.59
C SER A 40 -5.56 3.14 -4.56
N LEU A 41 -4.73 2.62 -3.65
CA LEU A 41 -4.51 1.19 -3.46
C LEU A 41 -4.52 0.88 -1.97
N ILE A 42 -5.35 -0.08 -1.56
CA ILE A 42 -5.48 -0.48 -0.15
C ILE A 42 -4.51 -1.61 0.18
N TYR A 43 -3.81 -1.43 1.31
CA TYR A 43 -2.99 -2.45 1.96
C TYR A 43 -3.64 -2.90 3.27
N SER A 44 -3.21 -4.06 3.78
CA SER A 44 -3.72 -4.62 5.04
C SER A 44 -3.45 -3.75 6.28
N ALA A 45 -2.42 -2.89 6.25
CA ALA A 45 -2.06 -1.98 7.33
C ALA A 45 -1.25 -0.78 6.79
N GLY A 46 -1.18 0.30 7.57
CA GLY A 46 -0.31 1.44 7.25
C GLY A 46 1.18 1.07 7.19
N TYR A 47 1.62 0.09 8.00
CA TYR A 47 2.97 -0.45 7.92
C TYR A 47 3.24 -1.09 6.56
N THR A 48 2.35 -1.98 6.09
CA THR A 48 2.54 -2.71 4.83
C THR A 48 2.40 -1.78 3.62
N ALA A 49 1.62 -0.71 3.71
CA ALA A 49 1.59 0.34 2.69
C ALA A 49 2.98 0.98 2.50
N ASN A 50 3.64 1.44 3.57
CA ASN A 50 4.95 2.09 3.47
C ASN A 50 6.05 1.11 3.02
N VAL A 51 6.12 -0.06 3.65
CA VAL A 51 7.13 -1.09 3.34
C VAL A 51 6.95 -1.69 1.94
N GLY A 52 5.71 -1.79 1.46
CA GLY A 52 5.41 -2.26 0.11
C GLY A 52 5.65 -1.19 -0.96
N LEU A 53 5.32 0.07 -0.70
CA LEU A 53 5.38 1.14 -1.69
C LEU A 53 6.79 1.68 -1.92
N ILE A 54 7.51 2.05 -0.85
CA ILE A 54 8.77 2.79 -0.97
C ILE A 54 9.82 2.06 -1.84
N PRO A 55 10.07 0.75 -1.68
CA PRO A 55 11.03 0.02 -2.52
C PRO A 55 10.62 -0.07 -4.00
N THR A 56 9.33 0.05 -4.30
CA THR A 56 8.85 0.03 -5.69
C THR A 56 9.07 1.35 -6.41
N LEU A 57 9.09 2.47 -5.67
CA LEU A 57 9.36 3.81 -6.18
C LEU A 57 10.86 4.07 -6.37
N VAL A 58 11.71 3.44 -5.55
CA VAL A 58 13.15 3.71 -5.49
C VAL A 58 13.94 2.46 -5.83
N GLN A 59 14.35 2.34 -7.08
CA GLN A 59 14.98 1.13 -7.63
C GLN A 59 16.44 1.34 -8.02
N GLY A 60 16.83 2.57 -8.34
CA GLY A 60 18.16 2.96 -8.78
C GLY A 60 19.13 3.17 -7.62
N LYS A 61 20.40 2.83 -7.83
CA LYS A 61 21.47 3.16 -6.86
C LYS A 61 21.72 4.66 -6.72
N GLN A 62 21.34 5.42 -7.73
CA GLN A 62 21.48 6.88 -7.81
C GLN A 62 20.22 7.62 -7.33
N ASP A 63 19.14 6.91 -7.02
CA ASP A 63 17.95 7.52 -6.46
C ASP A 63 18.25 7.97 -5.03
N VAL A 64 17.64 9.09 -4.62
CA VAL A 64 17.87 9.70 -3.30
C VAL A 64 16.56 9.73 -2.53
N ILE A 65 16.62 9.38 -1.24
CA ILE A 65 15.50 9.50 -0.32
C ILE A 65 15.87 10.51 0.76
N ILE A 66 15.04 11.54 0.91
CA ILE A 66 15.12 12.48 2.03
C ILE A 66 14.08 12.04 3.05
N SER A 67 14.55 11.55 4.21
CA SER A 67 13.71 11.03 5.28
C SER A 67 13.84 11.93 6.51
N ASP A 68 12.70 12.39 7.03
CA ASP A 68 12.64 13.08 8.32
C ASP A 68 13.08 12.13 9.46
N GLU A 69 13.78 12.68 10.47
CA GLU A 69 14.36 11.91 11.59
C GLU A 69 13.29 11.34 12.53
N LEU A 70 12.12 11.97 12.61
CA LEU A 70 11.03 11.60 13.53
C LEU A 70 9.86 10.92 12.81
N ASN A 71 10.02 10.56 11.54
CA ASN A 71 8.97 9.85 10.82
C ASN A 71 8.76 8.42 11.37
N HIS A 72 7.61 7.86 11.05
CA HIS A 72 7.20 6.57 11.60
C HIS A 72 8.15 5.45 11.17
N GLY A 73 8.42 4.49 12.06
CA GLY A 73 9.35 3.38 11.81
C GLY A 73 9.07 2.57 10.54
N SER A 74 7.81 2.46 10.11
CA SER A 74 7.47 1.79 8.83
C SER A 74 8.07 2.49 7.59
N ILE A 75 8.25 3.80 7.64
CA ILE A 75 8.89 4.56 6.56
C ILE A 75 10.39 4.25 6.57
N ILE A 76 11.02 4.30 7.75
CA ILE A 76 12.43 3.93 7.94
C ILE A 76 12.70 2.52 7.38
N ASP A 77 11.86 1.55 7.72
CA ASP A 77 12.00 0.17 7.25
C ASP A 77 11.76 0.07 5.73
N GLY A 78 10.78 0.80 5.19
CA GLY A 78 10.59 0.89 3.74
C GLY A 78 11.81 1.45 3.01
N VAL A 79 12.43 2.51 3.53
CA VAL A 79 13.67 3.09 2.98
C VAL A 79 14.82 2.09 3.03
N ARG A 80 14.97 1.35 4.14
CA ARG A 80 16.04 0.35 4.32
C ARG A 80 15.98 -0.80 3.33
N LEU A 81 14.81 -1.10 2.78
CA LEU A 81 14.60 -2.15 1.78
C LEU A 81 14.93 -1.70 0.35
N THR A 82 15.22 -0.42 0.14
CA THR A 82 15.61 0.12 -1.18
C THR A 82 17.07 -0.20 -1.50
N LYS A 83 17.45 0.01 -2.77
CA LYS A 83 18.85 -0.11 -3.24
C LYS A 83 19.59 1.23 -3.32
N ALA A 84 18.95 2.32 -2.87
CA ALA A 84 19.55 3.64 -2.85
C ALA A 84 20.80 3.66 -1.97
N GLN A 85 21.81 4.43 -2.38
CA GLN A 85 22.96 4.70 -1.51
C GLN A 85 22.50 5.53 -0.30
N ARG A 86 23.02 5.18 0.87
CA ARG A 86 22.75 5.86 2.14
C ARG A 86 23.76 6.97 2.40
#